data_AF-A0A0S9KHS4-F1
#
_entry.id   AF-A0A0S9KHS4-F1
#
_cell.length_a   1.000
_cell.length_b   1.000
_cell.length_c   1.000
_cell.angle_alpha   90.00
_cell.angle_beta   90.00
_cell.angle_gamma   90.00
#
_symmetry.space_group_name_H-M   'P 1'
#
loop_
_entity.id
_entity.type
_entity.pdbx_description
1 polymer ?
#
loop_
_entity_poly.entity_id
_entity_poly.type
_entity_poly.pdbx_seq_one_letter_code
_entity_poly.pdbx_strand_id
1 'polypeptide(L)'
;MKRWIIAAAVAVAAVLVASIAIPGAWGTTYAAWNGAASVAATVSAGSWAPAAPDPAPSSGGISSGTPQTGLTTVDFYEQTPTSFCVNSTVTTTSTSPIEWRLRVDTKAIPFNGAEPSQVTNAVKISGPDANGILYYGGVQQSWAGPAYDAVNHNTPIVAGQSTTIKFCRWSGNASSVVAAGPTTYSTQSVLASGATQYNACVQTTVTGYSTFYVGFEIAYDWQQILNSATGLDPAVKAALLDKKVSNWSWQGSWSVENTGYLYKGHGTNANSNATVKAGQTLVVSSCV
;
A
#
# COMPACT_ATOMS: atom_id res chain seq x y z
N MET A 1 22.22 -54.04 65.68
CA MET A 1 21.06 -54.90 65.35
C MET A 1 19.95 -53.96 64.86
N LYS A 2 19.63 -53.95 63.55
CA LYS A 2 18.34 -54.45 63.00
C LYS A 2 17.14 -53.83 63.78
N ARG A 3 16.27 -52.94 63.28
CA ARG A 3 15.58 -52.90 61.97
C ARG A 3 14.87 -51.52 61.72
N TRP A 4 14.93 -50.91 60.53
CA TRP A 4 13.88 -50.76 59.47
C TRP A 4 12.98 -49.49 59.60
N ILE A 5 13.05 -48.52 58.68
CA ILE A 5 12.26 -48.26 57.43
C ILE A 5 11.13 -47.21 57.61
N ILE A 6 11.37 -46.06 56.98
CA ILE A 6 10.50 -45.19 56.14
C ILE A 6 8.98 -45.51 56.10
N ALA A 7 8.13 -44.52 56.39
CA ALA A 7 7.08 -44.00 55.50
C ALA A 7 6.06 -43.14 56.26
N ALA A 8 5.81 -41.91 55.78
CA ALA A 8 4.47 -41.36 55.49
C ALA A 8 4.56 -39.82 55.41
N ALA A 9 4.63 -39.33 54.18
CA ALA A 9 4.17 -38.00 53.85
C ALA A 9 2.65 -37.93 54.07
N VAL A 10 2.19 -36.73 54.42
CA VAL A 10 0.93 -36.07 54.03
C VAL A 10 0.24 -35.41 55.23
N ALA A 11 0.13 -34.09 55.08
CA ALA A 11 -0.91 -33.21 55.56
C ALA A 11 -0.63 -32.29 56.76
N VAL A 12 -1.01 -31.03 56.50
CA VAL A 12 -1.44 -30.00 57.44
C VAL A 12 -0.30 -29.19 58.07
N ALA A 13 0.16 -28.13 57.41
CA ALA A 13 -0.51 -26.83 57.38
C ALA A 13 -0.71 -26.24 58.80
N ALA A 14 0.39 -25.77 59.40
CA ALA A 14 0.32 -24.83 60.52
C ALA A 14 1.65 -24.09 60.71
N VAL A 15 2.25 -23.59 59.61
CA VAL A 15 3.20 -22.47 59.72
C VAL A 15 2.42 -21.22 59.37
N LEU A 16 1.59 -20.80 60.33
CA LEU A 16 0.91 -19.53 60.36
C LEU A 16 1.97 -18.45 60.57
N VAL A 17 2.66 -18.09 59.48
CA VAL A 17 3.41 -16.83 59.43
C VAL A 17 2.37 -15.74 59.36
N ALA A 18 2.09 -15.16 60.51
CA ALA A 18 1.62 -13.80 60.62
C ALA A 18 2.66 -12.90 59.95
N SER A 19 2.39 -12.46 58.73
CA SER A 19 3.03 -11.28 58.17
C SER A 19 2.04 -10.51 57.30
N ILE A 20 1.45 -9.50 57.96
CA ILE A 20 1.27 -8.14 57.46
C ILE A 20 0.28 -8.00 56.29
N ALA A 21 -0.93 -7.57 56.66
CA ALA A 21 -1.75 -6.71 55.83
C ALA A 21 -0.91 -5.49 55.40
N ILE A 22 -0.44 -5.48 54.16
CA ILE A 22 0.00 -4.26 53.49
C ILE A 22 -1.24 -3.66 52.83
N PRO A 23 -1.75 -2.50 53.29
CA PRO A 23 -2.67 -1.70 52.48
C PRO A 23 -1.85 -1.14 51.30
N GLY A 24 -1.83 -1.91 50.23
CA GLY A 24 -0.94 -1.62 49.10
C GLY A 24 -0.90 -2.71 48.05
N ALA A 25 -1.97 -3.52 47.94
CA ALA A 25 -2.29 -4.05 46.63
C ALA A 25 -2.63 -2.83 45.77
N TRP A 26 -1.63 -2.30 45.07
CA TRP A 26 -1.86 -1.61 43.82
C TRP A 26 -2.62 -2.62 43.00
N GLY A 27 -3.96 -2.57 43.09
CA GLY A 27 -4.78 -3.13 42.06
C GLY A 27 -4.23 -2.48 40.82
N THR A 28 -3.54 -3.26 39.98
CA THR A 28 -3.44 -2.91 38.59
C THR A 28 -4.90 -2.87 38.15
N THR A 29 -5.50 -1.69 38.23
CA THR A 29 -6.70 -1.35 37.48
C THR A 29 -6.24 -1.34 36.04
N TYR A 30 -5.92 -2.52 35.50
CA TYR A 30 -5.89 -2.73 34.07
C TYR A 30 -7.23 -2.21 33.60
N ALA A 31 -7.22 -1.14 32.80
CA ALA A 31 -8.41 -0.64 32.15
C ALA A 31 -9.11 -1.85 31.53
N ALA A 32 -10.27 -2.24 32.06
CA ALA A 32 -10.92 -3.50 31.74
C ALA A 32 -11.58 -3.49 30.34
N TRP A 33 -11.16 -2.58 29.46
CA TRP A 33 -11.57 -2.51 28.07
C TRP A 33 -10.56 -3.19 27.13
N ASN A 34 -9.75 -4.14 27.62
CA ASN A 34 -8.73 -4.86 26.84
C ASN A 34 -9.26 -5.68 25.64
N GLY A 35 -10.52 -5.52 25.26
CA GLY A 35 -11.03 -5.95 23.96
C GLY A 35 -10.68 -4.93 22.90
N ALA A 36 -9.89 -5.32 21.91
CA ALA A 36 -9.74 -4.56 20.67
C ALA A 36 -11.15 -4.34 20.06
N ALA A 37 -11.73 -3.16 20.25
CA ALA A 37 -13.01 -2.82 19.64
C ALA A 37 -12.76 -2.43 18.19
N SER A 38 -13.48 -3.04 17.25
CA SER A 38 -13.45 -2.61 15.86
C SER A 38 -13.97 -1.18 15.76
N VAL A 39 -13.19 -0.30 15.13
CA VAL A 39 -13.57 1.10 14.95
C VAL A 39 -13.66 1.45 13.47
N ALA A 40 -14.52 2.42 13.16
CA ALA A 40 -14.60 2.98 11.83
C ALA A 40 -13.47 4.01 11.66
N ALA A 41 -12.37 3.60 11.02
CA ALA A 41 -11.45 4.51 10.37
C ALA A 41 -11.59 4.32 8.86
N THR A 42 -11.55 5.42 8.12
CA THR A 42 -11.51 5.37 6.66
C THR A 42 -10.05 5.39 6.22
N VAL A 43 -9.70 4.48 5.32
CA VAL A 43 -8.41 4.51 4.65
C VAL A 43 -8.68 4.75 3.18
N SER A 44 -8.03 5.77 2.64
CA SER A 44 -8.15 6.16 1.24
C SER A 44 -6.77 6.54 0.71
N ALA A 45 -6.61 6.82 -0.59
CA ALA A 45 -5.36 7.43 -1.06
C ALA A 45 -5.25 8.92 -0.69
N GLY A 46 -6.27 9.48 -0.04
CA GLY A 46 -6.27 10.85 0.47
C GLY A 46 -6.34 11.93 -0.60
N SER A 47 -6.08 13.16 -0.17
CA SER A 47 -5.99 14.35 -1.03
C SER A 47 -4.56 14.64 -1.50
N TRP A 48 -3.60 13.84 -1.05
CA TRP A 48 -2.19 13.97 -1.41
C TRP A 48 -1.82 13.10 -2.62
N ALA A 49 -2.63 12.08 -2.92
CA ALA A 49 -2.61 11.38 -4.20
C ALA A 49 -3.37 12.19 -5.26
N PRO A 50 -2.90 12.24 -6.52
CA PRO A 50 -3.70 12.78 -7.61
C PRO A 50 -5.02 12.00 -7.75
N ALA A 51 -6.04 12.65 -8.32
CA ALA A 51 -7.37 12.05 -8.53
C ALA A 51 -7.27 10.66 -9.16
N ALA A 52 -8.20 9.77 -8.79
CA ALA A 52 -8.16 8.39 -9.23
C ALA A 52 -8.07 8.28 -10.75
N PRO A 53 -7.03 7.60 -11.28
CA PRO A 53 -6.98 7.32 -12.70
C PRO A 53 -8.13 6.39 -13.08
N ASP A 54 -8.49 6.42 -14.37
CA ASP A 54 -9.44 5.47 -14.94
C ASP A 54 -9.05 4.02 -14.57
N PRO A 55 -10.03 3.13 -14.34
CA PRO A 55 -9.77 1.76 -13.90
C PRO A 55 -8.73 1.10 -14.80
N ALA A 56 -7.74 0.45 -14.16
CA ALA A 56 -6.66 -0.20 -14.88
C ALA A 56 -7.23 -1.13 -15.97
N PRO A 57 -6.92 -0.91 -17.26
CA PRO A 57 -7.12 -1.96 -18.23
C PRO A 57 -6.27 -3.16 -17.79
N SER A 58 -6.71 -4.38 -18.11
CA SER A 58 -6.06 -5.64 -17.70
C SER A 58 -4.56 -5.74 -18.04
N SER A 59 -4.06 -4.83 -18.86
CA SER A 59 -2.69 -4.72 -19.36
C SER A 59 -1.90 -3.51 -18.81
N GLY A 60 -2.35 -2.87 -17.73
CA GLY A 60 -1.62 -1.79 -17.04
C GLY A 60 -1.28 -0.60 -17.94
N GLY A 61 -2.29 -0.12 -18.68
CA GLY A 61 -2.19 1.03 -19.57
C GLY A 61 -1.55 0.76 -20.93
N ILE A 62 -1.00 -0.43 -21.19
CA ILE A 62 -0.40 -0.78 -22.48
C ILE A 62 -1.35 -1.63 -23.30
N SER A 63 -1.62 -1.27 -24.53
CA SER A 63 -2.51 -2.02 -25.42
C SER A 63 -1.98 -2.04 -26.84
N SER A 64 -2.53 -2.91 -27.68
CA SER A 64 -2.22 -2.86 -29.10
C SER A 64 -2.70 -1.53 -29.70
N GLY A 65 -1.84 -0.91 -30.49
CA GLY A 65 -2.14 0.30 -31.25
C GLY A 65 -2.66 0.03 -32.66
N THR A 66 -2.66 -1.23 -33.12
CA THR A 66 -3.22 -1.61 -34.43
C THR A 66 -4.03 -2.91 -34.35
N PRO A 67 -5.16 -3.05 -35.07
CA PRO A 67 -5.98 -4.26 -35.05
C PRO A 67 -5.23 -5.55 -35.44
N GLN A 68 -4.15 -5.44 -36.22
CA GLN A 68 -3.39 -6.56 -36.78
C GLN A 68 -2.27 -7.05 -35.86
N THR A 69 -2.04 -6.38 -34.73
CA THR A 69 -1.03 -6.77 -33.75
C THR A 69 -1.66 -7.19 -32.42
N GLY A 70 -1.15 -8.28 -31.88
CA GLY A 70 -1.52 -8.81 -30.57
C GLY A 70 -0.45 -8.45 -29.53
N LEU A 71 -0.89 -8.39 -28.27
CA LEU A 71 -0.05 -8.24 -27.10
C LEU A 71 -0.17 -9.54 -26.29
N THR A 72 0.89 -10.35 -26.25
CA THR A 72 0.84 -11.68 -25.64
C THR A 72 1.31 -11.70 -24.20
N THR A 73 2.15 -10.75 -23.80
CA THR A 73 2.64 -10.65 -22.42
C THR A 73 2.86 -9.19 -22.04
N VAL A 74 2.43 -8.83 -20.83
CA VAL A 74 2.76 -7.57 -20.15
C VAL A 74 3.31 -7.92 -18.77
N ASP A 75 4.62 -8.13 -18.71
CA ASP A 75 5.29 -8.51 -17.47
C ASP A 75 5.81 -7.26 -16.77
N PHE A 76 5.16 -6.88 -15.67
CA PHE A 76 5.63 -5.84 -14.79
C PHE A 76 6.69 -6.38 -13.84
N TYR A 77 7.78 -5.65 -13.71
CA TYR A 77 8.79 -5.91 -12.69
C TYR A 77 9.14 -4.60 -11.99
N GLU A 78 8.97 -4.64 -10.68
CA GLU A 78 9.38 -3.58 -9.77
C GLU A 78 10.90 -3.48 -9.77
N GLN A 79 11.41 -2.26 -9.76
CA GLN A 79 12.83 -1.99 -9.56
C GLN A 79 13.05 -1.38 -8.19
N THR A 80 12.20 -0.42 -7.80
CA THR A 80 12.16 0.23 -6.48
C THR A 80 10.73 0.71 -6.17
N PRO A 81 10.45 1.26 -4.96
CA PRO A 81 9.16 1.89 -4.68
C PRO A 81 8.77 3.04 -5.62
N THR A 82 9.75 3.64 -6.29
CA THR A 82 9.56 4.77 -7.22
C THR A 82 9.78 4.38 -8.68
N SER A 83 9.90 3.09 -8.97
CA SER A 83 10.21 2.66 -10.31
C SER A 83 9.73 1.28 -10.67
N PHE A 84 9.27 1.18 -11.90
CA PHE A 84 8.87 -0.07 -12.49
C PHE A 84 9.36 -0.11 -13.93
N CYS A 85 9.50 -1.32 -14.43
CA CYS A 85 9.59 -1.56 -15.84
C CYS A 85 8.53 -2.57 -16.24
N VAL A 86 8.18 -2.55 -17.51
CA VAL A 86 7.23 -3.46 -18.11
C VAL A 86 7.79 -3.95 -19.43
N ASN A 87 7.82 -5.26 -19.58
CA ASN A 87 8.13 -5.91 -20.84
C ASN A 87 6.81 -6.23 -21.54
N SER A 88 6.68 -5.76 -22.78
CA SER A 88 5.52 -5.96 -23.63
C SER A 88 5.94 -6.70 -24.88
N THR A 89 5.33 -7.85 -25.14
CA THR A 89 5.64 -8.64 -26.33
C THR A 89 4.58 -8.44 -27.40
N VAL A 90 5.00 -7.91 -28.54
CA VAL A 90 4.14 -7.68 -29.71
C VAL A 90 4.30 -8.84 -30.68
N THR A 91 3.16 -9.37 -31.12
CA THR A 91 3.07 -10.48 -32.09
C THR A 91 2.08 -10.14 -33.19
N THR A 92 2.12 -10.87 -34.30
CA THR A 92 1.08 -10.81 -35.33
C THR A 92 0.77 -12.19 -35.88
N THR A 93 -0.42 -12.34 -36.47
CA THR A 93 -0.81 -13.50 -37.28
C THR A 93 -0.70 -13.21 -38.79
N SER A 94 -0.30 -11.99 -39.19
CA SER A 94 -0.16 -11.59 -40.59
C SER A 94 1.00 -12.31 -41.28
N THR A 95 0.75 -12.95 -42.40
CA THR A 95 1.81 -13.56 -43.23
C THR A 95 2.59 -12.54 -44.06
N SER A 96 2.11 -11.30 -44.16
CA SER A 96 2.78 -10.17 -44.81
C SER A 96 3.36 -9.21 -43.76
N PRO A 97 4.51 -8.56 -44.01
CA PRO A 97 5.11 -7.64 -43.04
C PRO A 97 4.14 -6.50 -42.67
N ILE A 98 3.92 -6.30 -41.37
CA ILE A 98 3.09 -5.20 -40.86
C ILE A 98 3.86 -4.31 -39.90
N GLU A 99 3.62 -3.00 -39.98
CA GLU A 99 4.01 -2.08 -38.92
C GLU A 99 3.22 -2.41 -37.65
N TRP A 100 3.92 -2.46 -36.53
CA TRP A 100 3.31 -2.64 -35.23
C TRP A 100 3.30 -1.35 -34.44
N ARG A 101 2.25 -1.17 -33.63
CA ARG A 101 2.13 -0.03 -32.72
C ARG A 101 1.62 -0.50 -31.37
N LEU A 102 2.08 0.17 -30.33
CA LEU A 102 1.62 0.06 -28.95
C LEU A 102 0.98 1.37 -28.56
N ARG A 103 -0.21 1.28 -27.97
CA ARG A 103 -0.90 2.39 -27.30
C ARG A 103 -0.55 2.34 -25.82
N VAL A 104 0.06 3.41 -25.31
CA VAL A 104 0.38 3.58 -23.89
C VAL A 104 -0.49 4.70 -23.34
N ASP A 105 -1.33 4.37 -22.36
CA ASP A 105 -2.17 5.30 -21.63
C ASP A 105 -1.42 5.76 -20.38
N THR A 106 -0.92 6.99 -20.38
CA THR A 106 -0.17 7.50 -19.22
C THR A 106 -1.06 7.83 -18.06
N LYS A 107 -2.36 8.09 -18.27
CA LYS A 107 -3.26 8.33 -17.14
C LYS A 107 -3.58 7.03 -16.41
N ALA A 108 -3.57 5.89 -17.10
CA ALA A 108 -3.75 4.59 -16.48
C ALA A 108 -2.59 4.18 -15.54
N ILE A 109 -2.91 3.31 -14.57
CA ILE A 109 -1.91 2.64 -13.73
C ILE A 109 -1.04 1.72 -14.60
N PRO A 110 0.29 1.64 -14.38
CA PRO A 110 1.08 2.31 -13.32
C PRO A 110 1.70 3.66 -13.72
N PHE A 111 1.37 4.21 -14.89
CA PHE A 111 1.98 5.44 -15.41
C PHE A 111 1.50 6.71 -14.69
N ASN A 112 0.23 6.75 -14.27
CA ASN A 112 -0.33 7.77 -13.36
C ASN A 112 0.04 9.23 -13.73
N GLY A 113 -0.25 9.60 -14.98
CA GLY A 113 0.02 10.89 -15.60
C GLY A 113 1.41 11.04 -16.22
N ALA A 114 2.29 10.05 -16.09
CA ALA A 114 3.69 10.19 -16.46
C ALA A 114 4.14 9.27 -17.59
N GLU A 115 4.90 9.82 -18.54
CA GLU A 115 5.46 9.04 -19.67
C GLU A 115 6.56 8.07 -19.23
N PRO A 116 6.78 6.95 -19.94
CA PRO A 116 7.98 6.14 -19.76
C PRO A 116 9.26 7.01 -19.87
N SER A 117 10.16 6.91 -18.90
CA SER A 117 11.43 7.65 -18.90
C SER A 117 12.51 6.98 -19.76
N GLN A 118 12.38 5.68 -19.97
CA GLN A 118 13.27 4.89 -20.81
C GLN A 118 12.44 3.87 -21.58
N VAL A 119 12.64 3.80 -22.89
CA VAL A 119 12.01 2.82 -23.76
C VAL A 119 13.10 2.19 -24.61
N THR A 120 13.13 0.85 -24.67
CA THR A 120 14.03 0.12 -25.57
C THR A 120 13.21 -0.67 -26.58
N ASN A 121 13.78 -0.93 -27.76
CA ASN A 121 13.15 -1.72 -28.82
C ASN A 121 11.86 -1.11 -29.41
N ALA A 122 11.63 0.18 -29.21
CA ALA A 122 10.52 0.92 -29.81
C ALA A 122 10.86 2.41 -29.94
N VAL A 123 10.26 3.09 -30.91
CA VAL A 123 10.32 4.55 -31.04
C VAL A 123 8.98 5.19 -30.71
N LYS A 124 9.01 6.39 -30.13
CA LYS A 124 7.80 7.19 -29.90
C LYS A 124 7.32 7.74 -31.25
N ILE A 125 6.11 7.36 -31.65
CA ILE A 125 5.46 7.81 -32.89
C ILE A 125 4.71 9.12 -32.64
N SER A 126 3.99 9.22 -31.51
CA SER A 126 3.19 10.41 -31.17
C SER A 126 2.83 10.48 -29.69
N GLY A 127 2.26 11.62 -29.29
CA GLY A 127 1.68 11.85 -27.96
C GLY A 127 2.63 12.45 -26.92
N PRO A 128 2.18 12.57 -25.65
CA PRO A 128 0.82 12.27 -25.19
C PRO A 128 -0.19 13.29 -25.72
N ASP A 129 -1.37 12.82 -26.09
CA ASP A 129 -2.53 13.69 -26.38
C ASP A 129 -3.20 14.21 -25.10
N ALA A 130 -4.30 14.97 -25.23
CA ALA A 130 -5.06 15.47 -24.07
C ALA A 130 -5.63 14.36 -23.17
N ASN A 131 -5.78 13.15 -23.69
CA ASN A 131 -6.21 11.97 -22.97
C ASN A 131 -5.05 11.21 -22.33
N GLY A 132 -3.79 11.64 -22.55
CA GLY A 132 -2.60 10.96 -22.03
C GLY A 132 -2.16 9.78 -22.90
N ILE A 133 -2.58 9.71 -24.16
CA ILE A 133 -2.29 8.56 -25.01
C ILE A 133 -1.02 8.80 -25.82
N LEU A 134 -0.06 7.88 -25.69
CA LEU A 134 1.13 7.79 -26.52
C LEU A 134 1.04 6.60 -27.45
N TYR A 135 1.70 6.73 -28.60
CA TYR A 135 1.94 5.62 -29.49
C TYR A 135 3.43 5.37 -29.64
N TYR A 136 3.81 4.11 -29.47
CA TYR A 136 5.14 3.60 -29.78
C TYR A 136 5.03 2.59 -30.93
N GLY A 137 6.08 2.38 -31.69
CA GLY A 137 6.08 1.34 -32.72
C GLY A 137 7.46 1.11 -33.33
N GLY A 138 7.50 0.20 -34.29
CA GLY A 138 8.61 0.07 -35.23
C GLY A 138 8.38 0.97 -36.43
N VAL A 139 9.39 1.73 -36.86
CA VAL A 139 9.30 2.63 -38.02
C VAL A 139 9.72 1.91 -39.30
N GLN A 140 8.83 1.90 -40.30
CA GLN A 140 9.21 1.59 -41.67
C GLN A 140 9.96 2.80 -42.29
N GLN A 141 11.00 2.53 -43.08
CA GLN A 141 11.88 3.51 -43.74
C GLN A 141 11.18 4.58 -44.62
N SER A 142 9.85 4.54 -44.80
CA SER A 142 9.09 5.48 -45.64
C SER A 142 8.49 6.68 -44.91
N TRP A 143 8.54 6.71 -43.57
CA TRP A 143 8.31 7.95 -42.82
C TRP A 143 9.67 8.60 -42.58
N ALA A 144 9.76 9.93 -42.56
CA ALA A 144 11.02 10.68 -42.31
C ALA A 144 11.56 10.53 -40.87
N GLY A 145 11.35 9.36 -40.26
CA GLY A 145 11.94 8.96 -38.99
C GLY A 145 13.33 8.33 -39.19
N PRO A 146 14.01 8.02 -38.08
CA PRO A 146 15.34 7.43 -38.11
C PRO A 146 15.35 6.08 -38.85
N ALA A 147 16.47 5.80 -39.53
CA ALA A 147 16.70 4.55 -40.26
C ALA A 147 16.60 3.31 -39.35
N TYR A 148 16.54 2.13 -39.97
CA TYR A 148 16.59 0.84 -39.28
C TYR A 148 17.71 0.80 -38.25
N ASP A 149 17.37 0.39 -37.03
CA ASP A 149 18.29 0.20 -35.93
C ASP A 149 18.07 -1.20 -35.34
N ALA A 150 19.04 -2.08 -35.58
CA ALA A 150 19.03 -3.46 -35.12
C ALA A 150 19.04 -3.58 -33.59
N VAL A 151 19.51 -2.56 -32.88
CA VAL A 151 19.49 -2.47 -31.42
C VAL A 151 18.11 -2.06 -30.91
N ASN A 152 17.36 -1.27 -31.68
CA ASN A 152 16.06 -0.72 -31.30
C ASN A 152 14.86 -1.37 -31.99
N HIS A 153 15.06 -2.49 -32.70
CA HIS A 153 14.01 -3.39 -33.21
C HIS A 153 12.86 -2.68 -33.95
N ASN A 154 13.16 -1.62 -34.68
CA ASN A 154 12.16 -0.74 -35.27
C ASN A 154 11.55 -1.27 -36.60
N THR A 155 11.44 -2.58 -36.80
CA THR A 155 11.00 -3.17 -38.10
C THR A 155 9.59 -3.75 -38.08
N PRO A 156 8.92 -3.84 -39.27
CA PRO A 156 7.71 -4.63 -39.44
C PRO A 156 7.91 -6.08 -39.00
N ILE A 157 6.86 -6.69 -38.46
CA ILE A 157 6.86 -8.11 -38.06
C ILE A 157 5.91 -8.93 -38.93
N VAL A 158 6.20 -10.22 -39.07
CA VAL A 158 5.31 -11.22 -39.69
C VAL A 158 4.94 -12.32 -38.71
N ALA A 159 3.99 -13.18 -39.10
CA ALA A 159 3.58 -14.35 -38.35
C ALA A 159 4.77 -15.20 -37.93
N GLY A 160 4.79 -15.62 -36.66
CA GLY A 160 5.89 -16.37 -36.06
C GLY A 160 7.04 -15.50 -35.56
N GLN A 161 7.03 -14.19 -35.82
CA GLN A 161 7.96 -13.23 -35.21
C GLN A 161 7.33 -12.52 -34.01
N SER A 162 8.18 -12.15 -33.06
CA SER A 162 7.80 -11.34 -31.90
C SER A 162 8.88 -10.30 -31.62
N THR A 163 8.48 -9.16 -31.07
CA THR A 163 9.41 -8.16 -30.53
C THR A 163 9.03 -7.84 -29.09
N THR A 164 10.02 -7.79 -28.20
CA THR A 164 9.84 -7.43 -26.80
C THR A 164 10.30 -6.00 -26.58
N ILE A 165 9.37 -5.16 -26.17
CA ILE A 165 9.56 -3.75 -25.86
C ILE A 165 9.65 -3.62 -24.35
N LYS A 166 10.61 -2.84 -23.87
CA LYS A 166 10.73 -2.54 -22.44
C LYS A 166 10.44 -1.07 -22.23
N PHE A 167 9.44 -0.78 -21.40
CA PHE A 167 9.16 0.56 -20.90
C PHE A 167 9.57 0.61 -19.44
N CYS A 168 10.41 1.57 -19.07
CA CYS A 168 10.74 1.84 -17.68
C CYS A 168 10.30 3.24 -17.31
N ARG A 169 9.75 3.35 -16.11
CA ARG A 169 9.50 4.61 -15.44
C ARG A 169 10.36 4.68 -14.20
N TRP A 170 11.29 5.62 -14.22
CA TRP A 170 12.06 6.06 -13.06
C TRP A 170 11.45 7.37 -12.58
N SER A 171 10.81 7.39 -11.43
CA SER A 171 10.58 8.66 -10.72
C SER A 171 11.65 8.80 -9.64
N GLY A 172 12.49 9.83 -9.77
CA GLY A 172 13.46 10.17 -8.71
C GLY A 172 12.77 10.63 -7.41
N ASN A 173 11.50 11.02 -7.53
CA ASN A 173 10.59 11.27 -6.42
C ASN A 173 9.58 10.13 -6.34
N ALA A 174 9.02 9.86 -5.15
CA ALA A 174 7.88 8.98 -4.89
C ALA A 174 7.06 8.58 -6.14
N SER A 175 6.83 7.28 -6.39
CA SER A 175 5.83 6.86 -7.37
C SER A 175 4.55 7.65 -7.11
N SER A 176 3.92 8.18 -8.17
CA SER A 176 2.60 8.78 -8.04
C SER A 176 1.69 7.75 -7.39
N VAL A 177 1.31 8.03 -6.16
CA VAL A 177 0.54 7.13 -5.34
C VAL A 177 -0.79 6.90 -6.05
N VAL A 178 -1.02 5.64 -6.38
CA VAL A 178 -2.23 5.19 -7.04
C VAL A 178 -3.41 5.55 -6.13
N ALA A 179 -4.50 6.06 -6.70
CA ALA A 179 -5.70 6.23 -5.90
C ALA A 179 -6.25 4.88 -5.44
N ALA A 180 -6.66 4.82 -4.18
CA ALA A 180 -7.18 3.61 -3.58
C ALA A 180 -8.47 3.20 -4.29
N GLY A 181 -8.52 1.94 -4.71
CA GLY A 181 -9.72 1.28 -5.22
C GLY A 181 -10.11 0.14 -4.30
N PRO A 182 -11.31 -0.46 -4.47
CA PRO A 182 -11.75 -1.59 -3.65
C PRO A 182 -10.84 -2.83 -3.73
N THR A 183 -9.89 -2.85 -4.67
CA THR A 183 -8.93 -3.92 -4.91
C THR A 183 -7.48 -3.57 -4.54
N THR A 184 -7.20 -2.37 -4.04
CA THR A 184 -5.79 -1.95 -3.80
C THR A 184 -5.24 -2.46 -2.47
N TYR A 185 -6.06 -2.44 -1.43
CA TYR A 185 -5.74 -2.93 -0.09
C TYR A 185 -7.01 -3.20 0.71
N SER A 186 -6.91 -3.95 1.81
CA SER A 186 -7.92 -4.00 2.86
C SER A 186 -7.41 -3.34 4.13
N THR A 187 -8.33 -2.82 4.93
CA THR A 187 -8.00 -2.16 6.18
C THR A 187 -8.83 -2.65 7.35
N GLN A 188 -8.20 -2.68 8.51
CA GLN A 188 -8.86 -2.98 9.78
C GLN A 188 -8.34 -2.05 10.85
N SER A 189 -9.23 -1.35 11.55
CA SER A 189 -8.86 -0.47 12.65
C SER A 189 -9.45 -0.95 13.96
N VAL A 190 -8.63 -0.89 15.01
CA VAL A 190 -9.01 -1.26 16.37
C VAL A 190 -8.61 -0.16 17.35
N LEU A 191 -9.44 0.07 18.35
CA LEU A 191 -9.06 0.85 19.53
C LEU A 191 -8.31 -0.07 20.50
N ALA A 192 -7.07 0.30 20.82
CA ALA A 192 -6.21 -0.40 21.75
C ALA A 192 -5.96 0.44 23.01
N SER A 193 -5.95 -0.20 24.17
CA SER A 193 -5.49 0.40 25.43
C SER A 193 -3.97 0.60 25.40
N GLY A 194 -3.50 1.71 25.94
CA GLY A 194 -2.09 1.94 26.22
C GLY A 194 -1.68 1.40 27.59
N ALA A 195 -0.46 1.77 28.02
CA ALA A 195 0.08 1.36 29.33
C ALA A 195 -0.74 1.84 30.54
N THR A 196 -1.62 2.82 30.34
CA THR A 196 -2.55 3.33 31.35
C THR A 196 -3.93 3.50 30.74
N GLN A 197 -4.97 3.57 31.56
CA GLN A 197 -6.34 3.84 31.12
C GLN A 197 -6.50 5.20 30.41
N TYR A 198 -5.54 6.12 30.61
CA TYR A 198 -5.53 7.44 29.98
C TYR A 198 -4.71 7.48 28.69
N ASN A 199 -4.17 6.35 28.24
CA ASN A 199 -3.49 6.23 26.96
C ASN A 199 -4.30 5.28 26.09
N ALA A 200 -4.56 5.68 24.86
CA ALA A 200 -5.29 4.85 23.91
C ALA A 200 -4.73 5.11 22.51
N CYS A 201 -4.76 4.07 21.69
CA CYS A 201 -4.26 4.12 20.32
C CYS A 201 -5.34 3.61 19.37
N VAL A 202 -5.51 4.29 18.24
CA VAL A 202 -6.13 3.66 17.06
C VAL A 202 -5.01 2.93 16.34
N GLN A 203 -5.13 1.61 16.23
CA GLN A 203 -4.24 0.78 15.42
C GLN A 203 -4.95 0.44 14.12
N THR A 204 -4.42 0.94 13.01
CA THR A 204 -4.94 0.66 11.67
C THR A 204 -3.99 -0.25 10.93
N THR A 205 -4.47 -1.45 10.61
CA THR A 205 -3.78 -2.43 9.80
C THR A 205 -4.15 -2.23 8.33
N VAL A 206 -3.15 -2.10 7.46
CA VAL A 206 -3.31 -1.94 6.01
C VAL A 206 -2.61 -3.10 5.31
N THR A 207 -3.36 -3.88 4.52
CA THR A 207 -2.83 -5.05 3.77
C THR A 207 -2.98 -4.80 2.28
N GLY A 208 -1.87 -4.75 1.55
CA GLY A 208 -1.86 -4.45 0.12
C GLY A 208 -2.12 -5.67 -0.77
N TYR A 209 -2.81 -5.43 -1.89
CA TYR A 209 -3.11 -6.43 -2.92
C TYR A 209 -2.62 -6.02 -4.32
N SER A 210 -2.26 -4.76 -4.51
CA SER A 210 -1.75 -4.25 -5.77
C SER A 210 -0.32 -4.71 -6.06
N THR A 211 -0.04 -5.11 -7.29
CA THR A 211 1.32 -5.41 -7.78
C THR A 211 2.27 -4.21 -7.63
N PHE A 212 1.74 -2.99 -7.66
CA PHE A 212 2.49 -1.75 -7.45
C PHE A 212 2.27 -1.20 -6.04
N TYR A 213 3.19 -0.35 -5.57
CA TYR A 213 2.99 0.41 -4.34
C TYR A 213 1.81 1.37 -4.50
N VAL A 214 0.87 1.25 -3.56
CA VAL A 214 -0.28 2.13 -3.42
C VAL A 214 -0.12 2.88 -2.12
N GLY A 215 -0.22 4.20 -2.20
CA GLY A 215 -0.20 5.01 -1.01
C GLY A 215 -1.53 5.03 -0.28
N PHE A 216 -1.47 5.31 1.01
CA PHE A 216 -2.65 5.33 1.86
C PHE A 216 -2.61 6.47 2.87
N GLU A 217 -3.80 6.94 3.23
CA GLU A 217 -4.11 7.97 4.19
C GLU A 217 -5.13 7.39 5.16
N ILE A 218 -4.89 7.56 6.45
CA ILE A 218 -5.81 7.12 7.50
C ILE A 218 -6.54 8.35 8.02
N ALA A 219 -7.86 8.32 7.99
CA ALA A 219 -8.70 9.34 8.57
C ALA A 219 -9.72 8.72 9.54
N TYR A 220 -9.95 9.38 10.66
CA TYR A 220 -10.98 8.99 11.63
C TYR A 220 -11.41 10.15 12.51
N ASP A 221 -12.59 10.03 13.10
CA ASP A 221 -13.07 10.92 14.15
C ASP A 221 -12.81 10.28 15.52
N TRP A 222 -11.90 10.87 16.29
CA TRP A 222 -11.51 10.38 17.62
C TRP A 222 -12.68 10.35 18.59
N GLN A 223 -13.56 11.35 18.53
CA GLN A 223 -14.72 11.42 19.39
C GLN A 223 -15.74 10.33 19.06
N GLN A 224 -15.98 10.07 17.77
CA GLN A 224 -16.83 8.98 17.32
C GLN A 224 -16.27 7.61 17.74
N ILE A 225 -14.95 7.42 17.64
CA ILE A 225 -14.27 6.22 18.09
C ILE A 225 -14.51 5.98 19.58
N LEU A 226 -14.24 6.97 20.43
CA LEU A 226 -14.46 6.83 21.87
C LEU A 226 -15.96 6.68 22.20
N ASN A 227 -16.86 7.30 21.44
CA ASN A 227 -18.29 7.17 21.62
C ASN A 227 -18.83 5.77 21.29
N SER A 228 -18.24 5.09 20.32
CA SER A 228 -18.59 3.72 19.96
C SER A 228 -17.92 2.65 20.82
N ALA A 229 -16.86 3.00 21.57
CA ALA A 229 -16.20 2.08 22.49
C ALA A 229 -17.13 1.70 23.66
N THR A 230 -17.53 0.43 23.70
CA THR A 230 -18.31 -0.14 24.80
C THR A 230 -17.43 -0.38 26.02
N GLY A 231 -17.98 -0.19 27.22
CA GLY A 231 -17.24 -0.40 28.48
C GLY A 231 -16.22 0.69 28.84
N LEU A 232 -16.14 1.78 28.07
CA LEU A 232 -15.32 2.94 28.40
C LEU A 232 -15.99 3.77 29.50
N ASP A 233 -15.36 3.88 30.67
CA ASP A 233 -15.85 4.71 31.76
C ASP A 233 -16.01 6.19 31.30
N PRO A 234 -17.11 6.89 31.64
CA PRO A 234 -17.35 8.26 31.19
C PRO A 234 -16.27 9.26 31.59
N ALA A 235 -15.66 9.13 32.78
CA ALA A 235 -14.60 10.03 33.23
C ALA A 235 -13.32 9.77 32.44
N VAL A 236 -13.01 8.49 32.16
CA VAL A 236 -11.86 8.16 31.32
C VAL A 236 -12.08 8.58 29.87
N LYS A 237 -13.30 8.44 29.34
CA LYS A 237 -13.69 8.99 28.03
C LYS A 237 -13.42 10.50 27.95
N ALA A 238 -13.89 11.26 28.94
CA ALA A 238 -13.67 12.71 28.99
C ALA A 238 -12.18 13.05 29.04
N ALA A 239 -11.39 12.33 29.83
CA ALA A 239 -9.95 12.51 29.89
C ALA A 239 -9.23 12.18 28.57
N LEU A 240 -9.69 11.17 27.81
CA LEU A 240 -9.13 10.83 26.50
C LEU A 240 -9.54 11.83 25.40
N LEU A 241 -10.71 12.47 25.51
CA LEU A 241 -11.16 13.53 24.60
C LEU A 241 -10.39 14.84 24.79
N ASP A 242 -9.94 15.14 26.02
CA ASP A 242 -9.13 16.32 26.31
C ASP A 242 -7.70 16.22 25.74
N LYS A 243 -7.26 15.00 25.41
CA LYS A 243 -5.94 14.76 24.83
C LYS A 243 -5.96 14.85 23.30
N LYS A 244 -4.90 15.45 22.76
CA LYS A 244 -4.65 15.50 21.31
C LYS A 244 -3.91 14.25 20.86
N VAL A 245 -4.43 13.57 19.82
CA VAL A 245 -3.68 12.49 19.15
C VAL A 245 -2.45 13.13 18.51
N SER A 246 -1.27 12.69 18.93
CA SER A 246 -0.01 13.29 18.52
C SER A 246 1.06 12.26 18.17
N ASN A 247 0.96 11.05 18.70
CA ASN A 247 1.94 10.01 18.46
C ASN A 247 1.48 9.10 17.32
N TRP A 248 1.84 9.47 16.09
CA TRP A 248 1.64 8.65 14.90
C TRP A 248 2.92 7.86 14.63
N SER A 249 2.80 6.55 14.66
CA SER A 249 3.95 5.65 14.51
C SER A 249 3.66 4.54 13.51
N TRP A 250 4.46 4.58 12.45
CA TRP A 250 4.85 3.46 11.61
C TRP A 250 6.07 3.95 10.82
N GLN A 251 7.23 3.32 11.06
CA GLN A 251 8.57 3.60 10.51
C GLN A 251 8.73 4.96 9.79
N GLY A 252 9.36 5.97 10.40
CA GLY A 252 9.59 7.26 9.72
C GLY A 252 8.53 8.33 10.03
N SER A 253 8.57 9.44 9.30
CA SER A 253 7.81 10.66 9.62
C SER A 253 6.39 10.67 9.05
N TRP A 254 5.45 11.23 9.79
CA TRP A 254 4.04 11.34 9.40
C TRP A 254 3.63 12.81 9.28
N SER A 255 2.86 13.11 8.23
CA SER A 255 2.13 14.37 8.12
C SER A 255 0.72 14.14 8.66
N VAL A 256 0.31 14.98 9.61
CA VAL A 256 -0.96 14.82 10.33
C VAL A 256 -1.69 16.15 10.33
N GLU A 257 -2.92 16.11 9.83
CA GLU A 257 -3.88 17.20 9.88
C GLU A 257 -4.95 16.87 10.92
N ASN A 258 -5.36 17.89 11.69
CA ASN A 258 -6.43 17.72 12.67
C ASN A 258 -7.39 18.92 12.65
N THR A 259 -8.69 18.64 12.57
CA THR A 259 -9.77 19.64 12.65
C THR A 259 -10.76 19.19 13.72
N GLY A 260 -10.66 19.76 14.92
CA GLY A 260 -11.40 19.26 16.08
C GLY A 260 -10.95 17.83 16.43
N TYR A 261 -11.90 16.89 16.42
CA TYR A 261 -11.66 15.46 16.65
C TYR A 261 -11.40 14.66 15.37
N LEU A 262 -11.49 15.27 14.20
CA LEU A 262 -11.15 14.63 12.93
C LEU A 262 -9.63 14.65 12.76
N TYR A 263 -9.02 13.48 12.66
CA TYR A 263 -7.61 13.31 12.37
C TYR A 263 -7.42 12.65 11.03
N LYS A 264 -6.41 13.11 10.30
CA LYS A 264 -6.02 12.59 9.00
C LYS A 264 -4.50 12.53 8.93
N GLY A 265 -3.94 11.34 8.69
CA GLY A 265 -2.51 11.11 8.68
C GLY A 265 -2.06 10.32 7.45
N HIS A 266 -0.90 10.67 6.91
CA HIS A 266 -0.19 9.91 5.89
C HIS A 266 1.33 9.94 6.15
N GLY A 267 2.04 8.91 5.71
CA GLY A 267 3.50 8.91 5.76
C GLY A 267 4.08 9.99 4.84
N THR A 268 5.17 10.65 5.25
CA THR A 268 5.81 11.69 4.43
C THR A 268 6.80 11.13 3.42
N ASN A 269 7.10 9.82 3.48
CA ASN A 269 8.05 9.16 2.59
C ASN A 269 7.38 7.99 1.86
N ALA A 270 7.16 8.18 0.56
CA ALA A 270 6.58 7.14 -0.29
C ALA A 270 7.43 5.86 -0.39
N ASN A 271 8.71 5.93 0.01
CA ASN A 271 9.63 4.80 -0.07
C ASN A 271 9.62 3.90 1.17
N SER A 272 8.96 4.31 2.24
CA SER A 272 8.98 3.55 3.49
C SER A 272 7.64 3.49 4.19
N ASN A 273 6.94 4.61 4.30
CA ASN A 273 5.89 4.73 5.32
C ASN A 273 4.56 5.31 4.84
N ALA A 274 4.45 5.56 3.55
CA ALA A 274 3.24 6.06 2.93
C ALA A 274 2.62 5.08 1.93
N THR A 275 3.20 3.89 1.74
CA THR A 275 2.80 2.96 0.67
C THR A 275 2.78 1.50 1.10
N VAL A 276 1.93 0.71 0.43
CA VAL A 276 1.79 -0.74 0.59
C VAL A 276 1.71 -1.42 -0.77
N LYS A 277 2.23 -2.64 -0.90
CA LYS A 277 2.05 -3.48 -2.10
C LYS A 277 1.52 -4.87 -1.74
N ALA A 278 1.26 -5.69 -2.77
CA ALA A 278 0.80 -7.06 -2.65
C ALA A 278 1.63 -7.86 -1.62
N GLY A 279 0.95 -8.42 -0.64
CA GLY A 279 1.56 -9.25 0.41
C GLY A 279 2.24 -8.47 1.55
N GLN A 280 2.27 -7.13 1.50
CA GLN A 280 2.72 -6.32 2.63
C GLN A 280 1.55 -6.02 3.58
N THR A 281 1.84 -6.09 4.88
CA THR A 281 0.93 -5.69 5.94
C THR A 281 1.62 -4.68 6.85
N LEU A 282 0.94 -3.58 7.11
CA LEU A 282 1.45 -2.44 7.85
C LEU A 282 0.51 -2.15 9.01
N VAL A 283 1.05 -1.79 10.17
CA VAL A 283 0.25 -1.40 11.33
C VAL A 283 0.67 0.00 11.75
N VAL A 284 -0.27 0.93 11.60
CA VAL A 284 -0.09 2.34 11.99
C VAL A 284 -0.79 2.55 13.32
N SER A 285 -0.04 3.03 14.32
CA SER A 285 -0.61 3.40 15.62
C SER A 285 -0.65 4.91 15.75
N SER A 286 -1.84 5.45 16.04
CA SER A 286 -2.02 6.87 16.37
C SER A 286 -2.58 6.98 17.79
N CYS A 287 -1.78 7.54 18.71
CA CYS A 287 -2.06 7.52 20.15
C CYS A 287 -2.20 8.90 20.78
N VAL A 288 -2.95 8.94 21.88
CA VAL A 288 -3.02 10.04 22.87
C VAL A 288 -2.19 9.76 24.12
#